data_AF-A0A928JLX1-F1
#
_entry.id   AF-A0A928JLX1-F1
#
_cell.length_a   1.000
_cell.length_b   1.000
_cell.length_c   1.000
_cell.angle_alpha   90.00
_cell.angle_beta   90.00
_cell.angle_gamma   90.00
#
_symmetry.space_group_name_H-M   'P 1'
#
loop_
_entity.id
_entity.type
_entity.pdbx_description
1 polymer ?
#
loop_
_entity_poly.entity_id
_entity_poly.type
_entity_poly.pdbx_seq_one_letter_code
_entity_poly.pdbx_strand_id
1 'polypeptide(L)'
;MIKKILCLAMALVLVASMAVIGVSAADDTKIYFEVPSDWNNYTSIYCHVWPVGGDAFYNWQSKKEKCTDEGNGIYSYDTTKLSGFGAGAYCVIFSANTGMQTYDTVFSTACLGDTVYCDGTKFENPEDSNKTAVAAYWKGQPKSSFGPVLAITSIGNVVGNVPVQDVKTMFTDFITGTKLDSARTYSGKDDQAIIDDTAKALGLGQDTIEQLIKDAGKTAEIKWTKAESKAEVKDDTTKVPNPSTAATGQETTIVYIAIAMMLASAAVVFFARKKRVTE
;
A
#
# COMPACT_ATOMS: atom_id res chain seq x y z
N MET A 1 -4.13 -13.84 -30.73
CA MET A 1 -3.24 -14.18 -29.60
C MET A 1 -4.03 -14.00 -28.32
N ILE A 2 -4.54 -15.12 -27.80
CA ILE A 2 -5.38 -15.21 -26.60
C ILE A 2 -4.47 -15.71 -25.49
N LYS A 3 -4.27 -14.89 -24.47
CA LYS A 3 -4.10 -15.32 -23.08
C LYS A 3 -4.54 -14.15 -22.21
N LYS A 4 -5.84 -14.16 -21.92
CA LYS A 4 -6.44 -13.52 -20.76
C LYS A 4 -5.71 -14.10 -19.55
N ILE A 5 -4.69 -13.41 -19.04
CA ILE A 5 -3.99 -13.84 -17.82
C ILE A 5 -4.77 -13.22 -16.67
N LEU A 6 -5.72 -14.02 -16.16
CA LEU A 6 -6.04 -14.14 -14.75
C LEU A 6 -6.17 -12.80 -14.00
N CYS A 7 -7.33 -12.15 -14.07
CA CYS A 7 -8.30 -12.26 -12.96
C CYS A 7 -8.07 -13.50 -12.08
N LEU A 8 -7.11 -13.42 -11.15
CA LEU A 8 -7.16 -14.25 -9.95
C LEU A 8 -8.03 -13.50 -8.94
N ALA A 9 -9.32 -13.78 -9.00
CA ALA A 9 -10.26 -13.43 -7.97
C ALA A 9 -9.88 -14.18 -6.68
N MET A 10 -9.22 -13.50 -5.75
CA MET A 10 -9.37 -13.77 -4.32
C MET A 10 -9.82 -12.48 -3.64
N ALA A 11 -11.09 -12.15 -3.91
CA ALA A 11 -11.86 -11.23 -3.10
C ALA A 11 -12.11 -11.88 -1.73
N LEU A 12 -11.23 -11.61 -0.77
CA LEU A 12 -11.58 -11.61 0.65
C LEU A 12 -11.45 -10.17 1.13
N VAL A 13 -12.54 -9.45 0.88
CA VAL A 13 -12.73 -8.03 1.18
C VAL A 13 -12.72 -7.84 2.69
N LEU A 14 -11.66 -7.23 3.22
CA LEU A 14 -11.68 -6.55 4.51
C LEU A 14 -11.64 -5.04 4.25
N VAL A 15 -12.76 -4.51 3.75
CA VAL A 15 -13.09 -3.08 3.92
C VAL A 15 -13.65 -2.96 5.33
N ALA A 16 -12.77 -2.90 6.32
CA ALA A 16 -13.15 -2.55 7.67
C ALA A 16 -12.17 -1.50 8.19
N SER A 17 -12.68 -0.28 8.33
CA SER A 17 -12.09 0.88 9.02
C SER A 17 -11.05 1.73 8.28
N MET A 18 -11.33 2.14 7.04
CA MET A 18 -10.94 3.52 6.70
C MET A 18 -11.84 4.44 7.54
N ALA A 19 -11.34 4.91 8.67
CA ALA A 19 -12.00 5.94 9.47
C ALA A 19 -12.13 7.17 8.58
N VAL A 20 -13.33 7.39 8.06
CA VAL A 20 -13.67 8.57 7.28
C VAL A 20 -13.68 9.74 8.26
N ILE A 21 -12.51 10.35 8.49
CA ILE A 21 -12.48 11.71 9.03
C ILE A 21 -12.85 12.63 7.86
N GLY A 22 -14.11 12.53 7.46
CA GLY A 22 -14.71 13.43 6.49
C GLY A 22 -14.97 14.74 7.19
N VAL A 23 -14.12 15.74 6.94
CA VAL A 23 -14.67 17.08 6.77
C VAL A 23 -15.31 17.03 5.39
N SER A 24 -16.64 16.93 5.34
CA SER A 24 -17.39 16.97 4.09
C SER A 24 -17.05 18.26 3.35
N ALA A 25 -16.21 18.18 2.33
CA ALA A 25 -15.96 19.27 1.41
C ALA A 25 -16.81 19.01 0.16
N ALA A 26 -17.96 19.71 0.11
CA ALA A 26 -18.73 20.09 -1.07
C ALA A 26 -19.30 18.99 -1.99
N ASP A 27 -20.38 19.33 -2.69
CA ASP A 27 -21.09 18.53 -3.71
C ASP A 27 -20.24 18.24 -4.97
N ASP A 28 -18.91 18.18 -4.86
CA ASP A 28 -18.04 17.95 -6.00
C ASP A 28 -18.15 16.50 -6.46
N THR A 29 -18.20 16.32 -7.78
CA THR A 29 -18.24 15.02 -8.43
C THR A 29 -16.94 14.71 -9.16
N LYS A 30 -15.99 15.65 -9.17
CA LYS A 30 -14.75 15.53 -9.94
C LYS A 30 -13.58 15.10 -9.06
N ILE A 31 -12.61 14.49 -9.72
CA ILE A 31 -11.23 14.39 -9.26
C ILE A 31 -10.34 15.11 -10.27
N TYR A 32 -9.24 15.67 -9.79
CA TYR A 32 -8.31 16.45 -10.60
C TYR A 32 -6.95 15.78 -10.68
N PHE A 33 -6.20 16.06 -11.74
CA PHE A 33 -4.83 15.60 -11.95
C PHE A 33 -3.98 16.74 -12.45
N GLU A 34 -2.90 17.01 -11.73
CA GLU A 34 -1.82 17.88 -12.16
C GLU A 34 -0.82 17.08 -12.98
N VAL A 35 -0.77 17.37 -14.27
CA VAL A 35 0.11 16.68 -15.21
C VAL A 35 1.57 17.06 -14.90
N PRO A 36 2.46 16.07 -14.69
CA PRO A 36 3.88 16.33 -14.47
C PRO A 36 4.50 17.16 -15.60
N SER A 37 5.40 18.08 -15.27
CA SER A 37 6.01 18.98 -16.26
C SER A 37 6.87 18.26 -17.31
N ASP A 38 7.34 17.05 -17.00
CA ASP A 38 8.10 16.21 -17.94
C ASP A 38 7.18 15.44 -18.91
N TRP A 39 5.86 15.47 -18.71
CA TRP A 39 4.91 14.95 -19.66
C TRP A 39 4.72 15.93 -20.82
N ASN A 40 5.27 15.58 -21.99
CA ASN A 40 5.30 16.45 -23.16
C ASN A 40 4.49 15.87 -24.33
N ASN A 41 4.06 16.76 -25.24
CA ASN A 41 3.43 16.44 -26.53
C ASN A 41 2.11 15.63 -26.45
N TYR A 42 1.48 15.57 -25.29
CA TYR A 42 0.17 14.94 -25.15
C TYR A 42 -0.94 15.85 -25.69
N THR A 43 -2.01 15.25 -26.19
CA THR A 43 -3.23 15.96 -26.63
C THR A 43 -4.47 15.49 -25.88
N SER A 44 -4.33 14.46 -25.05
CA SER A 44 -5.40 13.91 -24.23
C SER A 44 -4.83 13.27 -22.98
N ILE A 45 -5.48 13.56 -21.85
CA ILE A 45 -5.32 12.85 -20.59
C ILE A 45 -6.55 11.96 -20.37
N TYR A 46 -6.33 10.76 -19.85
CA TYR A 46 -7.35 9.77 -19.53
C TYR A 46 -7.29 9.41 -18.06
N CYS A 47 -8.45 9.09 -17.49
CA CYS A 47 -8.65 8.62 -16.13
C CYS A 47 -9.24 7.21 -16.19
N HIS A 48 -8.39 6.20 -15.94
CA HIS A 48 -8.78 4.80 -15.92
C HIS A 48 -9.10 4.39 -14.49
N VAL A 49 -10.34 3.97 -14.22
CA VAL A 49 -10.84 3.72 -12.86
C VAL A 49 -11.42 2.31 -12.73
N TRP A 50 -11.14 1.65 -11.61
CA TRP A 50 -11.72 0.37 -11.22
C TRP A 50 -11.94 0.28 -9.70
N PRO A 51 -12.97 -0.44 -9.22
CA PRO A 51 -13.12 -0.74 -7.80
C PRO A 51 -12.01 -1.68 -7.34
N VAL A 52 -11.55 -1.52 -6.09
CA VAL A 52 -10.60 -2.46 -5.49
C VAL A 52 -11.21 -3.87 -5.49
N GLY A 53 -10.52 -4.81 -6.13
CA GLY A 53 -10.97 -6.20 -6.28
C GLY A 53 -12.00 -6.45 -7.40
N GLY A 54 -12.26 -5.48 -8.28
CA GLY A 54 -13.15 -5.65 -9.43
C GLY A 54 -12.57 -5.13 -10.74
N ASP A 55 -13.38 -5.24 -11.80
CA ASP A 55 -13.00 -4.88 -13.17
C ASP A 55 -13.14 -3.36 -13.43
N ALA A 56 -12.33 -2.85 -14.36
CA ALA A 56 -12.42 -1.47 -14.79
C ALA A 56 -13.78 -1.10 -15.37
N PHE A 57 -14.23 0.12 -15.06
CA PHE A 57 -15.51 0.63 -15.53
C PHE A 57 -15.55 0.72 -17.06
N TYR A 58 -14.41 1.08 -17.67
CA TYR A 58 -14.27 1.27 -19.11
C TYR A 58 -12.98 0.67 -19.64
N ASN A 59 -12.93 0.53 -20.97
CA ASN A 59 -11.72 0.08 -21.66
C ASN A 59 -10.66 1.19 -21.62
N TRP A 60 -9.42 0.76 -21.45
CA TRP A 60 -8.21 1.59 -21.41
C TRP A 60 -8.18 2.66 -22.51
N GLN A 61 -7.99 3.91 -22.11
CA GLN A 61 -7.93 5.12 -22.93
C GLN A 61 -9.11 5.28 -23.91
N SER A 62 -10.28 4.76 -23.54
CA SER A 62 -11.50 4.99 -24.32
C SER A 62 -11.99 6.43 -24.19
N LYS A 63 -12.87 6.85 -25.11
CA LYS A 63 -13.49 8.19 -25.07
C LYS A 63 -14.19 8.51 -23.73
N LYS A 64 -14.68 7.49 -23.01
CA LYS A 64 -15.36 7.64 -21.71
C LYS A 64 -14.41 7.96 -20.56
N GLU A 65 -13.12 7.70 -20.74
CA GLU A 65 -12.06 7.97 -19.76
C GLU A 65 -11.40 9.33 -19.97
N LYS A 66 -11.66 9.99 -21.11
CA LYS A 66 -11.01 11.26 -21.44
C LYS A 66 -11.37 12.34 -20.41
N CYS A 67 -10.32 12.96 -19.85
CA CYS A 67 -10.43 14.06 -18.90
C CYS A 67 -10.76 15.37 -19.62
N THR A 68 -11.35 16.30 -18.87
CA THR A 68 -11.57 17.68 -19.28
C THR A 68 -10.32 18.49 -18.97
N ASP A 69 -9.87 19.32 -19.92
CA ASP A 69 -8.79 20.28 -19.70
C ASP A 69 -9.33 21.48 -18.91
N GLU A 70 -8.82 21.69 -17.70
CA GLU A 70 -9.20 22.82 -16.83
C GLU A 70 -8.16 23.97 -16.93
N GLY A 71 -7.15 23.83 -17.79
CA GLY A 71 -6.05 24.79 -17.97
C GLY A 71 -4.89 24.60 -16.99
N ASN A 72 -3.76 25.25 -17.28
CA ASN A 72 -2.56 25.27 -16.42
C ASN A 72 -2.01 23.87 -16.05
N GLY A 73 -2.14 22.89 -16.95
CA GLY A 73 -1.70 21.51 -16.71
C GLY A 73 -2.60 20.71 -15.76
N ILE A 74 -3.80 21.23 -15.44
CA ILE A 74 -4.79 20.54 -14.61
C ILE A 74 -5.87 19.92 -15.50
N TYR A 75 -6.16 18.65 -15.26
CA TYR A 75 -7.22 17.90 -15.93
C TYR A 75 -8.20 17.35 -14.90
N SER A 76 -9.49 17.31 -15.23
CA SER A 76 -10.52 16.76 -14.34
C SER A 76 -11.25 15.56 -14.94
N TYR A 77 -11.72 14.68 -14.07
CA TYR A 77 -12.61 13.59 -14.42
C TYR A 77 -13.84 13.60 -13.52
N ASP A 78 -15.02 13.73 -14.13
CA ASP A 78 -16.31 13.68 -13.44
C ASP A 78 -16.71 12.22 -13.16
N THR A 79 -16.73 11.85 -11.89
CA THR A 79 -17.02 10.49 -11.42
C THR A 79 -18.48 10.09 -11.61
N THR A 80 -19.40 11.02 -11.89
CA THR A 80 -20.80 10.67 -12.26
C THR A 80 -20.88 9.86 -13.55
N LYS A 81 -19.81 9.89 -14.37
CA LYS A 81 -19.69 9.03 -15.55
C LYS A 81 -19.61 7.55 -15.15
N LEU A 82 -19.11 7.22 -13.96
CA LEU A 82 -18.90 5.86 -13.49
C LEU A 82 -20.19 5.28 -12.90
N SER A 83 -20.89 4.43 -13.67
CA SER A 83 -22.12 3.79 -13.22
C SER A 83 -21.89 2.89 -12.00
N GLY A 84 -22.41 3.27 -10.84
CA GLY A 84 -22.24 2.53 -9.58
C GLY A 84 -21.05 2.99 -8.74
N PHE A 85 -20.42 4.11 -9.09
CA PHE A 85 -19.48 4.78 -8.19
C PHE A 85 -20.21 5.32 -6.95
N GLY A 86 -19.61 5.16 -5.79
CA GLY A 86 -20.19 5.53 -4.50
C GLY A 86 -19.26 5.16 -3.35
N ALA A 87 -19.84 4.75 -2.22
CA ALA A 87 -19.05 4.33 -1.06
C ALA A 87 -18.19 3.10 -1.40
N GLY A 88 -16.88 3.22 -1.23
CA GLY A 88 -15.92 2.16 -1.52
C GLY A 88 -14.52 2.70 -1.77
N ALA A 89 -13.57 1.78 -1.96
CA ALA A 89 -12.22 2.10 -2.40
C ALA A 89 -12.07 1.74 -3.88
N TYR A 90 -11.40 2.62 -4.61
CA TYR A 90 -11.15 2.51 -6.03
C TYR A 90 -9.67 2.73 -6.30
N CYS A 91 -9.20 2.26 -7.44
CA CYS A 91 -7.91 2.61 -7.99
C CYS A 91 -8.10 3.47 -9.24
N VAL A 92 -7.16 4.37 -9.47
CA VAL A 92 -7.09 5.20 -10.67
C VAL A 92 -5.68 5.19 -11.26
N ILE A 93 -5.61 5.21 -12.59
CA ILE A 93 -4.41 5.59 -13.35
C ILE A 93 -4.76 6.81 -14.21
N PHE A 94 -3.96 7.87 -14.09
CA PHE A 94 -3.95 8.93 -15.08
C PHE A 94 -2.93 8.60 -16.16
N SER A 95 -3.30 8.78 -17.43
CA SER A 95 -2.40 8.50 -18.55
C SER A 95 -2.55 9.49 -19.69
N ALA A 96 -1.48 9.70 -20.43
CA ALA A 96 -1.45 10.49 -21.66
C ALA A 96 -1.52 9.59 -22.90
N ASN A 97 -2.01 10.13 -24.02
CA ASN A 97 -2.01 9.43 -25.32
C ASN A 97 -0.62 9.17 -25.91
N THR A 98 0.44 9.61 -25.23
CA THR A 98 1.86 9.38 -25.55
C THR A 98 2.44 8.17 -24.82
N GLY A 99 1.65 7.48 -23.99
CA GLY A 99 2.07 6.28 -23.25
C GLY A 99 2.59 6.55 -21.82
N MET A 100 2.62 7.81 -21.39
CA MET A 100 2.96 8.16 -20.00
C MET A 100 1.79 7.86 -19.08
N GLN A 101 2.08 7.35 -17.87
CA GLN A 101 1.07 6.99 -16.89
C GLN A 101 1.56 7.13 -15.46
N THR A 102 0.63 7.36 -14.54
CA THR A 102 0.88 7.22 -13.11
C THR A 102 0.93 5.75 -12.71
N TYR A 103 1.49 5.50 -11.53
CA TYR A 103 1.31 4.25 -10.81
C TYR A 103 -0.12 4.17 -10.25
N ASP A 104 -0.64 2.96 -10.06
CA ASP A 104 -1.97 2.69 -9.53
C ASP A 104 -2.18 3.41 -8.20
N THR A 105 -3.21 4.26 -8.13
CA THR A 105 -3.44 5.16 -6.99
C THR A 105 -4.81 4.92 -6.38
N VAL A 106 -4.85 4.61 -5.08
CA VAL A 106 -6.06 4.40 -4.29
C VAL A 106 -6.77 5.72 -4.02
N PHE A 107 -8.10 5.72 -4.15
CA PHE A 107 -8.98 6.84 -3.80
C PHE A 107 -10.37 6.36 -3.38
N SER A 108 -11.18 7.29 -2.85
CA SER A 108 -12.60 7.07 -2.55
C SER A 108 -13.39 8.36 -2.79
N THR A 109 -14.67 8.37 -2.43
CA THR A 109 -15.48 9.60 -2.41
C THR A 109 -14.91 10.69 -1.50
N ALA A 110 -14.04 10.35 -0.54
CA ALA A 110 -13.33 11.34 0.29
C ALA A 110 -12.32 12.18 -0.49
N CYS A 111 -11.94 11.77 -1.70
CA CYS A 111 -11.00 12.48 -2.58
C CYS A 111 -11.71 13.33 -3.66
N LEU A 112 -13.05 13.42 -3.64
CA LEU A 112 -13.77 14.29 -4.57
C LEU A 112 -13.44 15.76 -4.27
N GLY A 113 -13.20 16.54 -5.32
CA GLY A 113 -12.68 17.89 -5.26
C GLY A 113 -11.15 17.98 -5.13
N ASP A 114 -10.46 16.87 -4.83
CA ASP A 114 -9.01 16.88 -4.64
C ASP A 114 -8.23 16.68 -5.95
N THR A 115 -6.96 17.06 -5.89
CA THR A 115 -6.01 16.95 -6.99
C THR A 115 -4.96 15.89 -6.72
N VAL A 116 -4.77 14.99 -7.67
CA VAL A 116 -3.64 14.07 -7.75
C VAL A 116 -2.42 14.81 -8.30
N TYR A 117 -1.27 14.62 -7.67
CA TYR A 117 0.02 15.12 -8.12
C TYR A 117 1.07 13.99 -8.10
N CYS A 118 2.09 14.09 -8.95
CA CYS A 118 3.22 13.16 -8.93
C CYS A 118 4.41 13.81 -8.23
N ASP A 119 5.11 13.07 -7.36
CA ASP A 119 6.28 13.59 -6.64
C ASP A 119 7.61 13.29 -7.34
N GLY A 120 7.56 12.65 -8.51
CA GLY A 120 8.73 12.28 -9.31
C GLY A 120 9.34 10.92 -8.94
N THR A 121 8.90 10.29 -7.84
CA THR A 121 9.35 8.93 -7.48
C THR A 121 8.91 7.94 -8.54
N LYS A 122 9.82 7.09 -8.99
CA LYS A 122 9.52 6.01 -9.95
C LYS A 122 9.37 4.70 -9.20
N PHE A 123 8.19 4.09 -9.28
CA PHE A 123 7.97 2.75 -8.78
C PHE A 123 8.13 1.74 -9.91
N GLU A 124 8.81 0.67 -9.58
CA GLU A 124 8.90 -0.53 -10.40
C GLU A 124 7.49 -1.10 -10.62
N ASN A 125 7.19 -1.51 -11.84
CA ASN A 125 5.89 -2.09 -12.15
C ASN A 125 5.77 -3.47 -11.47
N PRO A 126 4.65 -3.78 -10.79
CA PRO A 126 4.53 -5.03 -10.03
C PRO A 126 4.56 -6.31 -10.88
N GLU A 127 4.29 -6.21 -12.18
CA GLU A 127 4.26 -7.34 -13.11
C GLU A 127 5.52 -7.43 -13.96
N ASP A 128 6.08 -6.29 -14.39
CA ASP A 128 7.25 -6.21 -15.28
C ASP A 128 8.29 -5.24 -14.74
N SER A 129 9.27 -5.75 -14.00
CA SER A 129 10.33 -4.95 -13.37
C SER A 129 11.24 -4.18 -14.33
N ASN A 130 11.12 -4.38 -15.65
CA ASN A 130 11.80 -3.52 -16.64
C ASN A 130 11.08 -2.19 -16.87
N LYS A 131 9.87 -2.03 -16.33
CA LYS A 131 9.05 -0.83 -16.46
C LYS A 131 8.92 -0.13 -15.13
N THR A 132 8.73 1.19 -15.22
CA THR A 132 8.43 2.02 -14.06
C THR A 132 7.22 2.90 -14.36
N ALA A 133 6.51 3.28 -13.30
CA ALA A 133 5.47 4.29 -13.35
C ALA A 133 5.72 5.32 -12.25
N VAL A 134 5.28 6.56 -12.47
CA VAL A 134 5.50 7.64 -11.51
C VAL A 134 4.49 7.54 -10.36
N ALA A 135 4.96 7.65 -9.12
CA ALA A 135 4.11 7.66 -7.95
C ALA A 135 3.18 8.89 -7.96
N ALA A 136 1.92 8.68 -7.62
CA ALA A 136 0.89 9.70 -7.61
C ALA A 136 0.17 9.73 -6.25
N TYR A 137 -0.07 10.94 -5.75
CA TYR A 137 -0.61 11.20 -4.42
C TYR A 137 -1.73 12.23 -4.46
N TRP A 138 -2.64 12.17 -3.51
CA TRP A 138 -3.73 13.14 -3.36
C TRP A 138 -3.28 14.32 -2.49
N LYS A 139 -3.38 15.55 -3.00
CA LYS A 139 -3.09 16.76 -2.23
C LYS A 139 -4.06 16.84 -1.04
N GLY A 140 -3.52 17.09 0.17
CA GLY A 140 -4.33 17.26 1.38
C GLY A 140 -4.85 15.98 2.02
N GLN A 141 -4.64 14.82 1.40
CA GLN A 141 -5.13 13.54 1.90
C GLN A 141 -4.04 12.71 2.60
N PRO A 142 -4.38 11.89 3.60
CA PRO A 142 -3.41 11.06 4.31
C PRO A 142 -2.85 9.98 3.37
N LYS A 143 -1.53 10.01 3.15
CA LYS A 143 -0.83 9.05 2.29
C LYS A 143 -1.07 7.60 2.72
N SER A 144 -1.30 7.33 4.00
CA SER A 144 -1.60 5.99 4.52
C SER A 144 -2.95 5.42 4.06
N SER A 145 -3.86 6.26 3.56
CA SER A 145 -5.20 5.84 3.14
C SER A 145 -5.44 6.03 1.65
N PHE A 146 -4.77 7.01 1.03
CA PHE A 146 -4.92 7.34 -0.38
C PHE A 146 -3.56 7.59 -1.02
N GLY A 147 -3.36 7.11 -2.24
CA GLY A 147 -2.05 7.14 -2.89
C GLY A 147 -1.65 5.79 -3.50
N PRO A 148 -0.36 5.59 -3.77
CA PRO A 148 0.13 4.45 -4.53
C PRO A 148 -0.17 3.10 -3.86
N VAL A 149 -0.74 2.18 -4.64
CA VAL A 149 -1.05 0.81 -4.21
C VAL A 149 0.23 0.10 -3.73
N LEU A 150 0.21 -0.39 -2.49
CA LEU A 150 1.27 -1.26 -1.98
C LEU A 150 1.28 -2.55 -2.81
N ALA A 151 2.44 -2.94 -3.34
CA ALA A 151 2.60 -4.15 -4.13
C ALA A 151 3.99 -4.78 -3.94
N ILE A 152 4.06 -6.09 -4.20
CA ILE A 152 5.31 -6.83 -4.35
C ILE A 152 5.55 -7.03 -5.84
N THR A 153 6.74 -6.64 -6.31
CA THR A 153 7.11 -6.72 -7.72
C THR A 153 7.52 -8.12 -8.14
N SER A 154 7.68 -8.35 -9.44
CA SER A 154 8.09 -9.66 -9.97
C SER A 154 9.52 -10.05 -9.59
N ILE A 155 10.31 -9.14 -9.00
CA ILE A 155 11.64 -9.45 -8.43
C ILE A 155 11.69 -9.32 -6.90
N GLY A 156 10.54 -9.20 -6.23
CA GLY A 156 10.45 -9.19 -4.76
C GLY A 156 10.73 -7.83 -4.11
N ASN A 157 10.71 -6.73 -4.86
CA ASN A 157 10.76 -5.40 -4.27
C ASN A 157 9.36 -5.00 -3.77
N VAL A 158 9.29 -4.25 -2.67
CA VAL A 158 8.03 -3.68 -2.18
C VAL A 158 7.97 -2.22 -2.59
N VAL A 159 6.88 -1.85 -3.27
CA VAL A 159 6.62 -0.49 -3.79
C VAL A 159 5.24 -0.01 -3.36
N GLY A 160 5.03 1.30 -3.38
CA GLY A 160 3.78 1.91 -2.92
C GLY A 160 3.59 1.80 -1.41
N ASN A 161 2.42 2.23 -0.92
CA ASN A 161 2.22 2.39 0.52
C ASN A 161 0.76 2.24 1.00
N VAL A 162 -0.21 2.11 0.09
CA VAL A 162 -1.62 1.89 0.45
C VAL A 162 -1.99 0.43 0.18
N PRO A 163 -2.13 -0.42 1.22
CA PRO A 163 -2.53 -1.81 1.03
C PRO A 163 -3.98 -1.87 0.57
N VAL A 164 -4.22 -2.60 -0.52
CA VAL A 164 -5.57 -2.90 -1.04
C VAL A 164 -6.05 -4.30 -0.68
N GLN A 165 -5.18 -5.08 -0.04
CA GLN A 165 -5.48 -6.38 0.55
C GLN A 165 -4.61 -6.58 1.80
N ASP A 166 -4.91 -7.59 2.62
CA ASP A 166 -4.12 -7.89 3.81
C ASP A 166 -2.67 -8.21 3.44
N VAL A 167 -1.72 -7.63 4.18
CA VAL A 167 -0.27 -7.76 3.89
C VAL A 167 0.23 -9.19 4.01
N LYS A 168 -0.39 -10.04 4.84
CA LYS A 168 -0.04 -11.46 4.94
C LYS A 168 -0.56 -12.20 3.71
N THR A 169 -1.74 -11.85 3.21
CA THR A 169 -2.25 -12.37 1.92
C THR A 169 -1.32 -11.97 0.78
N MET A 170 -0.92 -10.69 0.68
CA MET A 170 0.06 -10.24 -0.33
C MET A 170 1.35 -11.07 -0.31
N PHE A 171 1.91 -11.26 0.89
CA PHE A 171 3.12 -12.03 1.07
C PHE A 171 2.93 -13.51 0.71
N THR A 172 1.79 -14.09 1.11
CA THR A 172 1.44 -15.48 0.78
C THR A 172 1.30 -15.67 -0.73
N ASP A 173 0.60 -14.77 -1.42
CA ASP A 173 0.46 -14.81 -2.88
C ASP A 173 1.82 -14.72 -3.58
N PHE A 174 2.73 -13.89 -3.06
CA PHE A 174 4.08 -13.77 -3.59
C PHE A 174 4.89 -15.06 -3.45
N ILE A 175 4.92 -15.66 -2.26
CA ILE A 175 5.73 -16.87 -1.99
C ILE A 175 5.13 -18.15 -2.57
N THR A 176 3.83 -18.16 -2.87
CA THR A 176 3.14 -19.32 -3.46
C THR A 176 2.98 -19.22 -4.97
N GLY A 177 2.98 -18.01 -5.51
CA GLY A 177 2.81 -17.72 -6.92
C GLY A 177 4.12 -17.77 -7.72
N THR A 178 3.99 -17.47 -9.01
CA THR A 178 5.14 -17.43 -9.94
C THR A 178 6.07 -16.25 -9.71
N LYS A 179 5.70 -15.29 -8.84
CA LYS A 179 6.53 -14.11 -8.55
C LYS A 179 7.78 -14.48 -7.75
N LEU A 180 7.72 -15.45 -6.83
CA LEU A 180 8.93 -15.96 -6.18
C LEU A 180 9.88 -16.62 -7.18
N ASP A 181 9.37 -17.39 -8.14
CA ASP A 181 10.18 -18.00 -9.20
C ASP A 181 10.85 -16.95 -10.10
N SER A 182 10.11 -15.91 -10.47
CA SER A 182 10.66 -14.75 -11.18
C SER A 182 11.75 -14.06 -10.35
N ALA A 183 11.51 -13.84 -9.06
CA ALA A 183 12.47 -13.19 -8.17
C ALA A 183 13.77 -14.00 -8.05
N ARG A 184 13.67 -15.34 -7.88
CA ARG A 184 14.85 -16.24 -7.91
C ARG A 184 15.66 -16.09 -9.20
N THR A 185 14.96 -15.95 -10.33
CA THR A 185 15.58 -15.91 -11.66
C THR A 185 16.27 -14.57 -11.93
N TYR A 186 15.65 -13.46 -11.53
CA TYR A 186 16.02 -12.13 -12.01
C TYR A 186 16.61 -11.19 -10.95
N SER A 187 16.37 -11.41 -9.66
CA SER A 187 16.89 -10.53 -8.60
C SER A 187 18.37 -10.76 -8.27
N GLY A 188 18.91 -11.92 -8.62
CA GLY A 188 20.24 -12.36 -8.20
C GLY A 188 20.34 -12.77 -6.72
N LYS A 189 19.21 -12.90 -6.02
CA LYS A 189 19.10 -13.31 -4.61
C LYS A 189 18.57 -14.74 -4.50
N ASP A 190 18.87 -15.39 -3.37
CA ASP A 190 18.26 -16.65 -2.98
C ASP A 190 16.92 -16.43 -2.25
N ASP A 191 16.20 -17.52 -2.00
CA ASP A 191 14.92 -17.49 -1.28
C ASP A 191 15.03 -16.82 0.08
N GLN A 192 16.10 -17.09 0.83
CA GLN A 192 16.32 -16.52 2.14
C GLN A 192 16.31 -14.99 2.08
N ALA A 193 17.16 -14.41 1.22
CA ALA A 193 17.26 -12.96 1.08
C ALA A 193 15.99 -12.34 0.47
N ILE A 194 15.37 -12.98 -0.53
CA ILE A 194 14.13 -12.48 -1.16
C ILE A 194 13.01 -12.40 -0.12
N ILE A 195 12.80 -13.47 0.63
CA ILE A 195 11.71 -13.60 1.60
C ILE A 195 11.95 -12.66 2.78
N ASP A 196 13.18 -12.59 3.31
CA ASP A 196 13.52 -11.72 4.44
C ASP A 196 13.38 -10.24 4.07
N ASP A 197 13.88 -9.82 2.90
CA ASP A 197 13.77 -8.42 2.45
C ASP A 197 12.32 -8.02 2.20
N THR A 198 11.55 -8.87 1.52
CA THR A 198 10.13 -8.63 1.22
C THR A 198 9.32 -8.55 2.52
N ALA A 199 9.50 -9.53 3.41
CA ALA A 199 8.80 -9.60 4.69
C ALA A 199 9.13 -8.38 5.58
N LYS A 200 10.41 -8.00 5.66
CA LYS A 200 10.86 -6.83 6.41
C LYS A 200 10.22 -5.55 5.87
N ALA A 201 10.16 -5.38 4.55
CA ALA A 201 9.52 -4.23 3.93
C ALA A 201 8.00 -4.18 4.18
N LEU A 202 7.35 -5.32 4.37
CA LEU A 202 5.93 -5.44 4.76
C LEU A 202 5.72 -5.39 6.28
N GLY A 203 6.77 -5.31 7.10
CA GLY A 203 6.69 -5.33 8.55
C GLY A 203 6.33 -6.69 9.15
N LEU A 204 6.59 -7.79 8.44
CA LEU A 204 6.32 -9.15 8.91
C LEU A 204 7.52 -9.71 9.67
N GLY A 205 7.26 -10.30 10.85
CA GLY A 205 8.27 -10.97 11.66
C GLY A 205 8.50 -12.43 11.22
N GLN A 206 9.65 -13.00 11.60
CA GLN A 206 10.05 -14.35 11.21
C GLN A 206 9.04 -15.44 11.60
N ASP A 207 8.39 -15.32 12.76
CA ASP A 207 7.33 -16.25 13.19
C ASP A 207 6.14 -16.24 12.21
N THR A 208 5.81 -15.07 11.67
CA THR A 208 4.74 -14.94 10.67
C THR A 208 5.17 -15.54 9.34
N ILE A 209 6.42 -15.31 8.92
CA ILE A 209 6.97 -15.93 7.69
C ILE A 209 6.87 -17.46 7.79
N GLU A 210 7.36 -18.03 8.89
CA GLU A 210 7.36 -19.47 9.14
C GLU A 210 5.93 -20.04 9.11
N GLN A 211 4.98 -19.37 9.75
CA GLN A 211 3.58 -19.79 9.76
C GLN A 211 2.96 -19.75 8.35
N LEU A 212 3.19 -18.68 7.58
CA LEU A 212 2.62 -18.54 6.24
C LEU A 212 3.20 -19.56 5.25
N ILE A 213 4.50 -19.87 5.33
CA ILE A 213 5.12 -20.94 4.51
C ILE A 213 4.50 -22.31 4.82
N LYS A 214 4.26 -22.59 6.12
CA LYS A 214 3.63 -23.84 6.57
C LYS A 214 2.18 -23.94 6.10
N ASP A 215 1.40 -22.89 6.30
CA ASP A 215 -0.02 -22.83 5.92
C ASP A 215 -0.20 -22.95 4.40
N ALA A 216 0.74 -22.41 3.62
CA ALA A 216 0.79 -22.56 2.18
C ALA A 216 1.19 -23.97 1.69
N GLY A 217 1.66 -24.86 2.59
CA GLY A 217 2.15 -26.18 2.23
C GLY A 217 3.47 -26.16 1.42
N LYS A 218 4.22 -25.06 1.47
CA LYS A 218 5.42 -24.83 0.63
C LYS A 218 6.76 -25.14 1.31
N THR A 219 6.74 -25.72 2.50
CA THR A 219 7.93 -26.03 3.31
C THR A 219 9.01 -26.84 2.58
N ALA A 220 8.63 -27.72 1.64
CA ALA A 220 9.60 -28.51 0.87
C ALA A 220 10.15 -27.77 -0.36
N GLU A 221 9.45 -26.73 -0.84
CA GLU A 221 9.78 -26.00 -2.07
C GLU A 221 10.55 -24.70 -1.80
N ILE A 222 10.27 -24.05 -0.67
CA ILE A 222 10.88 -22.78 -0.27
C ILE A 222 12.12 -23.04 0.56
N LYS A 223 13.27 -22.53 0.12
CA LYS A 223 14.56 -22.63 0.81
C LYS A 223 14.74 -21.49 1.80
N TRP A 224 13.94 -21.48 2.86
CA TRP A 224 14.01 -20.47 3.91
C TRP A 224 14.14 -21.14 5.28
N THR A 225 14.98 -20.57 6.13
CA THR A 225 15.16 -20.98 7.53
C THR A 225 15.04 -19.77 8.44
N LYS A 226 14.43 -20.00 9.60
CA LYS A 226 14.35 -19.00 10.66
C LYS A 226 15.74 -18.74 11.22
N ALA A 227 16.12 -17.47 11.36
CA ALA A 227 17.36 -17.11 12.02
C ALA A 227 17.28 -17.45 13.51
N GLU A 228 18.30 -18.15 14.02
CA GLU A 228 18.43 -18.41 15.44
C GLU A 228 18.63 -17.09 16.19
N SER A 229 17.86 -16.87 17.26
CA SER A 229 18.12 -15.75 18.17
C SER A 229 19.50 -15.93 18.78
N LYS A 230 20.48 -15.10 18.38
CA LYS A 230 21.69 -14.95 19.18
C LYS A 230 21.26 -14.33 20.50
N ALA A 231 21.19 -15.13 21.56
CA ALA A 231 21.21 -14.61 22.90
C ALA A 231 22.54 -13.86 23.05
N GLU A 232 22.51 -12.52 23.11
CA GLU A 232 23.63 -11.79 23.69
C GLU A 232 23.70 -12.19 25.16
N VAL A 233 24.52 -13.20 25.45
CA VAL A 233 25.00 -13.44 26.80
C VAL A 233 25.94 -12.26 27.10
N LYS A 234 25.39 -11.19 27.68
CA LYS A 234 26.20 -10.29 28.49
C LYS A 234 26.61 -11.08 29.73
N ASP A 235 27.77 -11.72 29.65
CA ASP A 235 28.49 -12.21 30.81
C ASP A 235 28.99 -10.98 31.59
N ASP A 236 28.17 -10.48 32.50
CA ASP A 236 28.58 -9.53 33.53
C ASP A 236 28.76 -10.28 34.84
N THR A 237 29.81 -11.10 34.88
CA THR A 237 30.32 -11.66 36.12
C THR A 237 31.59 -10.90 36.50
N THR A 238 31.45 -9.69 37.08
CA THR A 238 32.20 -9.19 38.28
C THR A 238 32.19 -7.65 38.40
N LYS A 239 31.31 -7.08 39.23
CA LYS A 239 31.69 -6.18 40.36
C LYS A 239 30.48 -5.63 41.13
N VAL A 240 30.61 -5.66 42.45
CA VAL A 240 29.75 -5.02 43.46
C VAL A 240 29.66 -3.49 43.24
N PRO A 241 28.49 -2.84 43.44
CA PRO A 241 28.29 -1.44 43.08
C PRO A 241 28.73 -0.47 44.19
N ASN A 242 29.23 0.70 43.81
CA ASN A 242 29.24 1.91 44.64
C ASN A 242 28.81 3.12 43.78
N PRO A 243 27.95 4.04 44.27
CA PRO A 243 27.31 5.03 43.42
C PRO A 243 28.05 6.37 43.48
N SER A 244 28.43 6.93 42.33
CA SER A 244 28.44 8.38 42.14
C SER A 244 28.75 8.79 40.71
N THR A 245 28.01 9.83 40.30
CA THR A 245 28.31 10.84 39.29
C THR A 245 27.90 10.57 37.84
N ALA A 246 27.12 11.53 37.35
CA ALA A 246 26.42 11.59 36.10
C ALA A 246 27.34 11.71 34.88
N ALA A 247 26.90 11.14 33.77
CA ALA A 247 27.26 11.59 32.43
C ALA A 247 26.01 11.52 31.54
N THR A 248 25.74 12.66 30.93
CA THR A 248 24.71 12.97 29.94
C THR A 248 24.85 12.12 28.68
N GLY A 249 23.72 11.60 28.18
CA GLY A 249 23.59 11.01 26.86
C GLY A 249 22.12 10.95 26.48
N GLN A 250 21.70 11.85 25.59
CA GLN A 250 20.42 11.75 24.88
C GLN A 250 20.37 10.41 24.15
N GLU A 251 19.21 9.77 24.16
CA GLU A 251 18.68 8.73 23.26
C GLU A 251 17.66 7.91 24.09
N THR A 252 16.37 8.30 24.11
CA THR A 252 15.21 7.45 24.53
C THR A 252 13.86 8.20 24.48
N THR A 253 13.59 8.96 23.42
CA THR A 253 12.27 9.64 23.27
C THR A 253 11.33 8.92 22.29
N ILE A 254 11.81 7.95 21.50
CA ILE A 254 11.00 7.34 20.42
C ILE A 254 10.15 6.14 20.90
N VAL A 255 10.45 5.53 22.05
CA VAL A 255 9.76 4.28 22.49
C VAL A 255 8.48 4.53 23.29
N TYR A 256 8.29 5.70 23.89
CA TYR A 256 7.15 5.94 24.79
C TYR A 256 5.85 6.40 24.10
N ILE A 257 5.90 6.85 22.84
CA ILE A 257 4.69 7.27 22.11
C ILE A 257 3.90 6.04 21.62
N ALA A 258 4.58 4.93 21.31
CA ALA A 258 3.92 3.71 20.82
C ALA A 258 3.14 2.94 21.92
N ILE A 259 3.58 3.02 23.18
CA ILE A 259 2.92 2.34 24.31
C ILE A 259 1.74 3.17 24.85
N ALA A 260 1.81 4.51 24.77
CA ALA A 260 0.74 5.38 25.23
C ALA A 260 -0.53 5.32 24.34
N MET A 261 -0.39 5.04 23.03
CA MET A 261 -1.55 4.90 22.13
C MET A 261 -2.28 3.56 22.26
N MET A 262 -1.65 2.50 22.78
CA MET A 262 -2.30 1.19 22.97
C MET A 262 -3.12 1.10 24.27
N LEU A 263 -2.94 2.01 25.23
CA LEU A 263 -3.69 2.00 26.49
C LEU A 263 -4.96 2.86 26.46
N ALA A 264 -5.13 3.75 25.47
CA ALA A 264 -6.33 4.58 25.36
C ALA A 264 -7.55 3.84 24.79
N SER A 265 -7.34 2.81 23.95
CA SER A 265 -8.42 2.06 23.29
C SER A 265 -9.04 0.96 24.17
N ALA A 266 -8.37 0.53 25.24
CA ALA A 266 -8.93 -0.42 26.21
C ALA A 266 -9.87 0.25 27.24
N ALA A 267 -9.70 1.55 27.51
CA ALA A 267 -10.51 2.27 28.50
C ALA A 267 -11.93 2.61 28.00
N VAL A 268 -12.11 2.84 26.69
CA VAL A 268 -13.42 3.22 26.11
C VAL A 268 -14.42 2.05 26.13
N VAL A 269 -13.95 0.81 26.03
CA VAL A 269 -14.82 -0.39 26.03
C VAL A 269 -15.30 -0.75 27.44
N PHE A 270 -14.55 -0.36 28.50
CA PHE A 270 -14.92 -0.69 29.88
C PHE A 270 -15.97 0.27 30.48
N PHE A 271 -16.02 1.53 30.04
CA PHE A 271 -17.01 2.50 30.54
C PHE A 271 -18.40 2.37 29.93
N ALA A 272 -18.54 1.71 28.76
CA ALA A 272 -19.85 1.51 28.12
C ALA A 272 -20.70 0.38 28.74
N ARG A 273 -20.10 -0.53 29.53
CA ARG A 273 -20.80 -1.71 30.09
C ARG A 273 -21.44 -1.50 31.47
N LYS A 274 -21.27 -0.34 32.13
CA LYS A 274 -21.75 -0.14 33.52
C LYS A 274 -22.98 0.75 33.69
N LYS A 275 -23.62 1.21 32.60
CA LYS A 275 -24.90 1.94 32.66
C LYS A 275 -26.03 1.13 32.02
N ARG A 276 -26.53 0.13 32.72
CA ARG A 276 -27.89 -0.42 32.58
C ARG A 276 -28.14 -1.46 33.68
N VAL A 277 -28.42 -1.00 34.89
CA VAL A 277 -29.37 -1.64 35.83
C VAL A 277 -29.86 -0.55 36.78
N THR A 278 -31.03 -0.01 36.51
CA THR A 278 -31.95 0.60 37.48
C THR A 278 -33.34 0.51 36.87
N GLU A 279 -34.09 -0.52 37.26
CA GLU A 279 -35.46 -0.47 37.76
C GLU A 279 -35.68 -1.76 38.58
#